data_AF-A0A1D7TN94-F1
#
_entry.id   AF-A0A1D7TN94-F1
#
_cell.length_a   1.000
_cell.length_b   1.000
_cell.length_c   1.000
_cell.angle_alpha   90.00
_cell.angle_beta   90.00
_cell.angle_gamma   90.00
#
_symmetry.space_group_name_H-M   'P 1'
#
loop_
_entity.id
_entity.type
_entity.pdbx_description
1 polymer ?
#
loop_
_entity_poly.entity_id
_entity_poly.type
_entity_poly.pdbx_seq_one_letter_code
_entity_poly.pdbx_strand_id
1 'polypeptide(L)'
;MILNNFYTLTCKEETRFCVRLSDATHPLFQAHFPSNPIVAGFLLLDLSAEILDIEIVKIIKAKFLKNIAPLSVLWFDHQTTGNTLKIRVSQNEQKVAELTYEKR
;
A
#
# COMPACT_ATOMS: atom_id res chain seq x y z
N MET A 1 8.23 9.75 -5.84
CA MET A 1 9.36 9.56 -6.80
C MET A 1 9.54 8.11 -7.31
N ILE A 2 8.79 7.11 -6.82
CA ILE A 2 8.51 5.86 -7.59
C ILE A 2 7.00 5.66 -7.81
N LEU A 3 6.18 6.21 -6.90
CA LEU A 3 4.72 6.13 -6.90
C LEU A 3 4.02 7.23 -7.73
N ASN A 4 4.77 8.02 -8.50
CA ASN A 4 4.21 9.16 -9.23
C ASN A 4 3.09 8.68 -10.17
N ASN A 5 1.87 9.17 -9.97
CA ASN A 5 0.67 8.74 -10.71
C ASN A 5 0.32 7.25 -10.59
N PHE A 6 0.93 6.51 -9.64
CA PHE A 6 0.62 5.11 -9.41
C PHE A 6 -0.72 4.93 -8.69
N TYR A 7 -1.11 5.90 -7.87
CA TYR A 7 -2.35 5.89 -7.12
C TYR A 7 -2.99 7.28 -7.07
N THR A 8 -4.27 7.31 -6.72
CA THR A 8 -5.01 8.51 -6.32
C THR A 8 -5.57 8.29 -4.93
N LEU A 9 -5.30 9.20 -4.00
CA LEU A 9 -5.90 9.21 -2.68
C LEU A 9 -7.38 9.64 -2.79
N THR A 10 -8.30 8.78 -2.39
CA THR A 10 -9.75 9.02 -2.52
C THR A 10 -10.41 9.39 -1.19
N CYS A 11 -9.83 8.94 -0.06
CA CYS A 11 -10.18 9.44 1.26
C CYS A 11 -8.99 9.33 2.22
N LYS A 12 -8.97 10.18 3.23
CA LYS A 12 -8.03 10.12 4.35
C LYS A 12 -8.73 10.58 5.62
N GLU A 13 -8.76 9.71 6.60
CA GLU A 13 -9.32 9.87 7.93
C GLU A 13 -8.20 9.64 8.96
N GLU A 14 -8.50 9.82 10.25
CA GLU A 14 -7.51 9.70 11.32
C GLU A 14 -6.88 8.29 11.40
N THR A 15 -7.66 7.24 11.20
CA THR A 15 -7.23 5.84 11.37
C THR A 15 -7.29 5.03 10.08
N ARG A 16 -7.63 5.67 8.96
CA ARG A 16 -7.82 4.99 7.67
C ARG A 16 -7.56 5.90 6.48
N PHE A 17 -7.08 5.33 5.38
CA PHE A 17 -7.11 6.01 4.08
C PHE A 17 -7.44 5.03 2.96
N CYS A 18 -7.91 5.56 1.82
CA CYS A 18 -8.29 4.81 0.65
C CYS A 18 -7.55 5.32 -0.58
N VAL A 19 -7.08 4.40 -1.41
CA VAL A 19 -6.43 4.72 -2.68
C VAL A 19 -7.05 3.93 -3.82
N ARG A 20 -7.13 4.56 -4.99
CA ARG A 20 -7.37 3.89 -6.27
C ARG A 20 -6.06 3.76 -7.01
N LEU A 21 -5.70 2.55 -7.42
CA LEU A 21 -4.50 2.31 -8.22
C LEU A 21 -4.70 2.71 -9.68
N SER A 22 -3.60 3.02 -10.35
CA SER A 22 -3.51 3.24 -11.80
C SER A 22 -3.86 1.98 -12.60
N ASP A 23 -4.04 2.14 -13.91
CA ASP A 23 -4.23 1.02 -14.82
C ASP A 23 -2.92 0.31 -15.18
N ALA A 24 -3.03 -0.78 -15.95
CA ALA A 24 -1.91 -1.62 -16.33
C ALA A 24 -0.84 -0.91 -17.18
N THR A 25 -1.11 0.26 -17.74
CA THR A 25 -0.14 1.02 -18.57
C THR A 25 0.94 1.70 -17.73
N HIS A 26 0.73 1.83 -16.41
CA HIS A 26 1.71 2.43 -15.52
C HIS A 26 3.04 1.65 -15.54
N PRO A 27 4.22 2.33 -15.56
CA PRO A 27 5.52 1.67 -15.65
C PRO A 27 5.76 0.57 -14.61
N LEU A 28 5.27 0.77 -13.38
CA LEU A 28 5.37 -0.24 -12.31
C LEU A 28 4.62 -1.53 -12.64
N PHE A 29 3.44 -1.45 -13.25
CA PHE A 29 2.69 -2.64 -13.67
C PHE A 29 3.31 -3.30 -14.90
N GLN A 30 3.80 -2.50 -15.85
CA GLN A 30 4.54 -3.00 -17.01
C GLN A 30 5.82 -3.75 -16.60
N ALA A 31 6.46 -3.33 -15.51
CA ALA A 31 7.62 -4.00 -14.96
C ALA A 31 7.28 -5.24 -14.10
N HIS A 32 6.05 -5.36 -13.59
CA HIS A 32 5.67 -6.38 -12.60
C HIS A 32 4.22 -6.86 -12.79
N PHE A 33 3.94 -7.77 -13.72
CA PHE A 33 4.81 -8.35 -14.75
C PHE A 33 4.22 -8.05 -16.14
N PRO A 34 5.02 -7.99 -17.21
CA PRO A 34 4.56 -7.57 -18.54
C PRO A 34 3.28 -8.26 -19.04
N SER A 35 3.10 -9.54 -18.74
CA SER A 35 1.93 -10.33 -19.13
C SER A 35 0.92 -10.58 -18.00
N ASN A 36 1.23 -10.14 -16.77
CA ASN A 36 0.39 -10.32 -15.59
C ASN A 36 0.64 -9.16 -14.60
N PRO A 37 0.07 -7.98 -14.87
CA PRO A 37 0.32 -6.79 -14.05
C PRO A 37 -0.29 -6.99 -12.67
N ILE A 38 0.56 -6.95 -11.64
CA ILE A 38 0.17 -7.05 -10.23
C ILE A 38 1.04 -6.12 -9.39
N VAL A 39 0.52 -5.65 -8.26
CA VAL A 39 1.31 -4.78 -7.37
C VAL A 39 2.51 -5.54 -6.81
N ALA A 40 3.70 -4.99 -6.97
CA ALA A 40 4.88 -5.46 -6.24
C ALA A 40 4.69 -5.15 -4.74
N GLY A 41 4.81 -6.15 -3.87
CA GLY A 41 4.42 -6.02 -2.46
C GLY A 41 5.07 -4.84 -1.72
N PHE A 42 6.33 -4.52 -2.03
CA PHE A 42 7.04 -3.40 -1.38
C PHE A 42 6.40 -2.04 -1.67
N LEU A 43 5.67 -1.88 -2.78
CA LEU A 43 4.96 -0.64 -3.10
C LEU A 43 3.89 -0.30 -2.07
N LEU A 44 3.36 -1.30 -1.34
CA LEU A 44 2.42 -1.04 -0.24
C LEU A 44 3.11 -0.39 0.96
N LEU A 45 4.40 -0.68 1.19
CA LEU A 45 5.20 -0.04 2.24
C LEU A 45 5.50 1.41 1.87
N ASP A 46 5.95 1.63 0.63
CA ASP A 46 6.27 2.96 0.12
C ASP A 46 5.02 3.84 0.11
N LEU A 47 3.88 3.30 -0.34
CA LEU A 47 2.63 4.03 -0.41
C LEU A 47 2.13 4.41 0.98
N SER A 48 2.21 3.50 1.96
CA SER A 48 1.80 3.83 3.31
C SER A 48 2.75 4.81 4.00
N ALA A 49 4.05 4.76 3.70
CA ALA A 49 5.01 5.74 4.21
C ALA A 49 4.78 7.12 3.62
N GLU A 50 4.60 7.21 2.30
CA GLU A 50 4.38 8.47 1.56
C GLU A 50 3.08 9.16 2.00
N ILE A 51 1.97 8.41 2.10
CA ILE A 51 0.67 9.00 2.45
C ILE A 51 0.60 9.44 3.91
N LEU A 52 1.23 8.68 4.81
CA LEU A 52 1.24 9.00 6.25
C LEU A 52 2.35 9.99 6.62
N ASP A 53 3.22 10.35 5.68
CA ASP A 53 4.36 11.26 5.87
C ASP A 53 5.29 10.80 7.01
N ILE A 54 5.79 9.57 6.87
CA ILE A 54 6.63 8.91 7.89
C ILE A 54 7.88 8.27 7.27
N GLU A 55 8.90 8.10 8.09
CA GLU A 55 10.09 7.34 7.71
C GLU A 55 10.02 5.92 8.30
N ILE A 56 10.08 4.88 7.45
CA ILE A 56 10.17 3.49 7.91
C ILE A 56 11.60 3.20 8.38
N VAL A 57 11.77 2.93 9.67
CA VAL A 57 13.08 2.58 10.26
C VAL A 57 13.34 1.07 10.14
N LYS A 58 12.31 0.26 10.39
CA LYS A 58 12.44 -1.20 10.43
C LYS A 58 11.12 -1.87 10.11
N ILE A 59 11.14 -2.80 9.17
CA ILE A 59 10.01 -3.67 8.88
C ILE A 59 10.00 -4.81 9.91
N ILE A 60 8.97 -4.85 10.75
CA ILE A 60 8.74 -5.93 11.72
C ILE A 60 8.02 -7.11 11.04
N LYS A 61 7.04 -6.81 10.18
CA LYS A 61 6.21 -7.80 9.49
C LYS A 61 5.70 -7.23 8.17
N ALA A 62 5.79 -8.03 7.11
CA ALA A 62 5.09 -7.77 5.86
C ALA A 62 4.49 -9.09 5.36
N LYS A 63 3.16 -9.16 5.27
CA LYS A 63 2.43 -10.31 4.72
C LYS A 63 1.63 -9.86 3.51
N PHE A 64 1.86 -10.49 2.36
CA PHE A 64 1.09 -10.29 1.14
C PHE A 64 0.27 -11.56 0.89
N LEU A 65 -1.04 -11.47 1.12
CA LEU A 65 -1.94 -12.63 1.19
C LEU A 65 -2.62 -12.91 -0.15
N LYS A 66 -2.81 -11.87 -0.98
CA LYS A 66 -3.46 -11.96 -2.28
C LYS A 66 -2.80 -11.01 -3.27
N ASN A 67 -2.84 -11.38 -4.55
CA ASN A 67 -2.43 -10.48 -5.63
C ASN A 67 -3.39 -9.29 -5.71
N ILE A 68 -2.84 -8.12 -5.99
CA ILE A 68 -3.61 -6.88 -6.20
C ILE A 68 -3.42 -6.48 -7.66
N ALA A 69 -4.53 -6.30 -8.37
CA ALA A 69 -4.56 -5.96 -9.78
C ALA A 69 -4.57 -4.43 -10.00
N PRO A 70 -4.26 -3.94 -11.21
CA PRO A 70 -4.51 -2.55 -11.60
C PRO A 70 -5.96 -2.12 -11.36
N LEU A 71 -6.18 -0.81 -11.24
CA LEU A 71 -7.48 -0.18 -10.96
C LEU A 71 -8.13 -0.60 -9.62
N SER A 72 -7.46 -1.43 -8.82
CA SER A 72 -7.97 -1.85 -7.50
C SER A 72 -8.14 -0.65 -6.58
N VAL A 73 -9.19 -0.71 -5.75
CA VAL A 73 -9.40 0.21 -4.64
C VAL A 73 -8.96 -0.48 -3.35
N LEU A 74 -8.02 0.13 -2.65
CA LEU A 74 -7.41 -0.42 -1.44
C LEU A 74 -7.69 0.47 -0.25
N TRP A 75 -8.05 -0.16 0.86
CA TRP A 75 -8.24 0.46 2.16
C TRP A 75 -7.09 0.12 3.08
N PHE A 76 -6.52 1.14 3.72
CA PHE A 76 -5.41 1.02 4.66
C PHE A 76 -5.91 1.45 6.04
N ASP A 77 -6.30 0.48 6.85
CA ASP A 77 -6.61 0.67 8.27
C ASP A 77 -5.30 0.68 9.05
N HIS A 78 -5.06 1.70 9.86
CA HIS A 78 -3.78 1.82 10.56
C HIS A 78 -3.95 2.18 12.04
N GLN A 79 -3.03 1.65 12.85
CA GLN A 79 -3.00 1.86 14.30
C GLN A 79 -1.55 2.06 14.76
N THR A 80 -1.33 3.14 15.50
CA THR A 80 -0.02 3.48 16.08
C THR A 80 0.03 3.08 17.56
N THR A 81 1.15 2.51 18.00
CA THR A 81 1.44 2.26 19.43
C THR A 81 2.92 2.56 19.67
N GLY A 82 3.20 3.69 20.33
CA GLY A 82 4.56 4.25 20.38
C GLY A 82 5.09 4.51 18.97
N ASN A 83 6.28 3.99 18.66
CA ASN A 83 6.89 4.10 17.33
C ASN A 83 6.47 2.98 16.37
N THR A 84 5.62 2.04 16.81
CA THR A 84 5.15 0.94 15.95
C THR A 84 3.88 1.34 15.23
N LEU A 85 3.87 1.20 13.91
CA LEU A 85 2.68 1.34 13.07
C LEU A 85 2.26 -0.04 12.54
N LYS A 86 1.00 -0.40 12.76
CA LYS A 86 0.36 -1.58 12.17
C LYS A 86 -0.62 -1.12 11.10
N ILE A 87 -0.60 -1.79 9.95
CA ILE A 87 -1.48 -1.50 8.82
C ILE A 87 -2.11 -2.79 8.34
N ARG A 88 -3.44 -2.78 8.18
CA ARG A 88 -4.19 -3.79 7.46
C ARG A 88 -4.61 -3.21 6.11
N VAL A 89 -4.22 -3.88 5.04
CA VAL A 89 -4.63 -3.52 3.68
C VAL A 89 -5.76 -4.44 3.24
N SER A 90 -6.88 -3.87 2.81
CA SER A 90 -8.06 -4.62 2.38
C SER A 90 -8.56 -4.17 1.00
N GLN A 91 -9.11 -5.11 0.24
CA GLN A 91 -9.81 -4.89 -1.03
C GLN A 91 -11.14 -5.64 -0.96
N ASN A 92 -12.27 -4.96 -1.25
CA ASN A 92 -13.61 -5.55 -1.16
C ASN A 92 -13.83 -6.30 0.18
N GLU A 93 -13.50 -5.63 1.30
CA GLU A 93 -13.57 -6.14 2.68
C GLU A 93 -12.63 -7.32 3.02
N GLN A 94 -11.92 -7.87 2.03
CA GLN A 94 -10.97 -8.96 2.21
C GLN A 94 -9.58 -8.41 2.52
N LYS A 95 -8.93 -8.94 3.56
CA LYS A 95 -7.54 -8.61 3.88
C LYS A 95 -6.62 -9.15 2.79
N VAL A 96 -5.89 -8.26 2.12
CA VAL A 96 -4.94 -8.60 1.04
C VAL A 96 -3.49 -8.45 1.48
N ALA A 97 -3.21 -7.58 2.45
CA ALA A 97 -1.89 -7.48 3.07
C ALA A 97 -1.95 -7.03 4.53
N GLU A 98 -0.85 -7.24 5.25
CA GLU A 98 -0.67 -6.75 6.62
C GLU A 98 0.78 -6.34 6.82
N LEU A 99 0.98 -5.09 7.24
CA LEU A 99 2.28 -4.47 7.43
C LEU A 99 2.43 -4.08 8.89
N THR A 100 3.63 -4.22 9.44
CA THR A 100 4.00 -3.66 10.74
C THR A 100 5.43 -3.19 10.65
N TYR A 101 5.65 -1.93 11.01
CA TYR A 101 6.99 -1.35 10.97
C TYR A 101 7.17 -0.29 12.05
N GLU A 102 8.42 -0.11 12.46
CA GLU A 102 8.84 1.02 13.30
C GLU A 102 8.99 2.25 12.41
N LYS A 103 8.49 3.39 12.88
CA LYS A 103 8.52 4.66 12.16
C LYS A 103 9.17 5.79 12.97
N ARG A 104 9.77 6.75 12.28
CA ARG A 104 10.11 8.08 12.79
C ARG A 104 9.11 9.09 12.28
#